data_AF-A0A4Y2CEV1-F1
#
_entry.id   AF-A0A4Y2CEV1-F1
#
_cell.length_a   1.000
_cell.length_b   1.000
_cell.length_c   1.000
_cell.angle_alpha   90.00
_cell.angle_beta   90.00
_cell.angle_gamma   90.00
#
_symmetry.space_group_name_H-M   'P 1'
#
loop_
_entity.id
_entity.type
_entity.pdbx_description
1 polymer ?
#
loop_
_entity_poly.entity_id
_entity_poly.type
_entity_poly.pdbx_seq_one_letter_code
_entity_poly.pdbx_strand_id
1 'polypeptide(L)'
;MSSHLQDPVSSKNVKRELHAANIYGRVAIRKPLVTPTNAFKRRQWCRDHKCWSPQQWQQVIWSDESSFTLFQMTGRVYVWRTPKEAFNPECLLPTVKHGGGSIMVWCAISWRGLGPLVILHGWIKSNHYLSILGDHVHPFAQTVFPGERPLFQDDNAPIHTARCVQEWFEENDDAVDHLAWPPQSPDLNIIEHLWQYLESKIRSRFPPPSGLSELKTTLQEEWLNIPLNIVHDLYASIPRRIKSVLQSKGGPTPY
;
A
#
# COMPACT_ATOMS: atom_id res chain seq x y z
N MET A 1 -15.77 47.59 26.89
CA MET A 1 -14.36 47.58 26.44
C MET A 1 -14.16 46.35 25.56
N SER A 2 -14.44 46.49 24.26
CA SER A 2 -14.11 45.50 23.23
C SER A 2 -13.31 46.26 22.17
N SER A 3 -11.98 46.20 22.26
CA SER A 3 -11.10 46.81 21.26
C SER A 3 -11.04 45.88 20.04
N HIS A 4 -11.94 46.14 19.08
CA HIS A 4 -11.83 45.59 17.74
C HIS A 4 -10.53 46.08 17.09
N LEU A 5 -9.73 45.14 16.56
CA LEU A 5 -8.52 45.40 15.78
C LEU A 5 -8.83 46.44 14.68
N GLN A 6 -8.19 47.60 14.76
CA GLN A 6 -8.53 48.80 13.98
C GLN A 6 -7.77 48.97 12.65
N ASP A 7 -6.94 48.01 12.23
CA ASP A 7 -6.27 48.06 10.92
C ASP A 7 -6.38 46.73 10.16
N PRO A 8 -6.80 46.71 8.88
CA PRO A 8 -6.82 45.50 8.08
C PRO A 8 -5.39 45.03 7.82
N VAL A 9 -4.99 43.93 8.46
CA VAL A 9 -3.67 43.31 8.26
C VAL A 9 -3.56 42.83 6.81
N SER A 10 -2.56 43.35 6.08
CA SER A 10 -2.32 42.92 4.69
C SER A 10 -1.94 41.43 4.63
N SER A 11 -2.39 40.73 3.58
CA SER A 11 -2.02 39.32 3.33
C SER A 11 -0.50 39.09 3.29
N LYS A 12 0.26 40.12 2.87
CA LYS A 12 1.72 40.13 2.88
C LYS A 12 2.29 40.10 4.30
N ASN A 13 1.72 40.89 5.22
CA ASN A 13 2.11 40.87 6.63
C ASN A 13 1.77 39.52 7.26
N VAL A 14 0.56 38.98 7.04
CA VAL A 14 0.18 37.64 7.53
C VAL A 14 1.15 36.58 7.03
N LYS A 15 1.49 36.57 5.73
CA LYS A 15 2.41 35.59 5.16
C LYS A 15 3.83 35.70 5.73
N ARG A 16 4.32 36.92 5.97
CA ARG A 16 5.62 37.16 6.59
C ARG A 16 5.67 36.62 8.01
N GLU A 17 4.66 36.91 8.83
CA GLU A 17 4.60 36.39 10.20
C GLU A 17 4.47 34.87 10.23
N LEU A 18 3.67 34.27 9.34
CA LEU A 18 3.58 32.82 9.18
C LEU A 18 4.93 32.20 8.79
N HIS A 19 5.63 32.78 7.81
CA HIS A 19 6.95 32.29 7.40
C HIS A 19 8.00 32.47 8.50
N ALA A 20 7.96 33.56 9.26
CA ALA A 20 8.81 33.77 10.43
C ALA A 20 8.54 32.71 11.52
N ALA A 21 7.30 32.25 11.64
CA ALA A 21 6.91 31.12 12.50
C ALA A 21 7.14 29.73 11.84
N ASN A 22 7.83 29.66 10.70
CA ASN A 22 8.09 28.43 9.94
C ASN A 22 6.81 27.70 9.46
N ILE A 23 5.72 28.44 9.26
CA ILE A 23 4.44 27.95 8.74
C ILE A 23 4.32 28.33 7.27
N TYR A 24 3.99 27.34 6.43
CA TYR A 24 3.86 27.57 5.00
C TYR A 24 2.61 26.90 4.43
N GLY A 25 2.07 27.48 3.36
CA GLY A 25 1.10 26.80 2.51
C GLY A 25 1.73 25.54 1.89
N ARG A 26 1.11 24.39 2.12
CA ARG A 26 1.50 23.08 1.59
C ARG A 26 0.24 22.34 1.13
N VAL A 27 0.41 21.42 0.18
CA VAL A 27 -0.67 20.51 -0.23
C VAL A 27 -0.94 19.55 0.94
N ALA A 28 -2.22 19.30 1.25
CA ALA A 28 -2.59 18.35 2.29
C ALA A 28 -2.19 16.91 1.89
N ILE A 29 -1.63 16.16 2.84
CA ILE A 29 -1.24 14.76 2.64
C ILE A 29 -2.50 13.90 2.70
N ARG A 30 -2.65 12.99 1.72
CA ARG A 30 -3.74 12.01 1.70
C ARG A 30 -3.37 10.80 2.55
N LYS A 31 -4.14 10.52 3.61
CA LYS A 31 -4.04 9.32 4.46
C LYS A 31 -5.45 8.86 4.84
N PRO A 32 -5.67 7.58 5.16
CA PRO A 32 -6.95 7.11 5.67
C PRO A 32 -7.37 7.86 6.93
N LEU A 33 -8.67 8.13 7.07
CA LEU A 33 -9.22 8.73 8.27
C LEU A 33 -9.27 7.68 9.39
N VAL A 34 -8.46 7.87 10.44
CA VAL A 34 -8.41 6.98 11.60
C VAL A 34 -9.32 7.51 12.71
N THR A 35 -10.37 6.75 13.06
CA THR A 35 -11.26 7.09 14.18
C THR A 35 -10.55 6.90 15.54
N PRO A 36 -11.00 7.55 16.63
CA PRO A 36 -10.41 7.33 17.95
C PRO A 36 -10.42 5.87 18.40
N THR A 37 -11.48 5.13 18.08
CA THR A 37 -11.60 3.69 18.35
C THR A 37 -10.56 2.89 17.57
N ASN A 38 -10.36 3.20 16.29
CA ASN A 38 -9.35 2.52 15.47
C ASN A 38 -7.93 2.89 15.88
N ALA A 39 -7.68 4.14 16.28
CA ALA A 39 -6.40 4.57 16.84
C ALA A 39 -6.06 3.79 18.12
N PHE A 40 -7.04 3.56 19.00
CA PHE A 40 -6.85 2.72 20.18
C PHE A 40 -6.45 1.28 19.79
N LYS A 41 -7.18 0.64 18.87
CA LYS A 41 -6.89 -0.72 18.39
C LYS A 41 -5.50 -0.82 17.74
N ARG A 42 -5.16 0.14 16.87
CA ARG A 42 -3.83 0.28 16.24
C ARG A 42 -2.72 0.37 17.28
N ARG A 43 -2.90 1.23 18.29
CA ARG A 43 -1.94 1.41 19.37
C ARG A 43 -1.80 0.15 20.23
N GLN A 44 -2.90 -0.54 20.50
CA GLN A 44 -2.89 -1.78 21.28
C GLN A 44 -2.12 -2.87 20.54
N TRP A 45 -2.46 -3.12 19.28
CA TRP A 45 -1.73 -4.06 18.43
C TRP A 45 -0.22 -3.77 18.39
N CYS A 46 0.14 -2.50 18.20
CA CYS A 46 1.55 -2.08 18.24
C CYS A 46 2.22 -2.34 19.59
N ARG A 47 1.51 -2.23 20.71
CA ARG A 47 2.08 -2.52 22.04
C ARG A 47 2.33 -4.01 22.24
N ASP A 48 1.43 -4.84 21.73
CA ASP A 48 1.50 -6.30 21.85
C ASP A 48 2.68 -6.85 21.01
N HIS A 49 2.99 -6.18 19.88
CA HIS A 49 4.01 -6.62 18.94
C HIS A 49 5.33 -5.84 19.02
N LYS A 50 5.45 -4.78 19.84
CA LYS A 50 6.66 -3.93 19.90
C LYS A 50 7.95 -4.66 20.29
N CYS A 51 7.82 -5.77 21.03
CA CYS A 51 8.95 -6.55 21.54
C CYS A 51 9.23 -7.78 20.67
N TRP A 52 8.51 -7.97 19.56
CA TRP A 52 8.76 -9.09 18.65
C TRP A 52 10.17 -9.01 18.07
N SER A 53 10.86 -10.13 18.07
CA SER A 53 12.19 -10.25 17.48
C SER A 53 12.11 -10.17 15.96
N PRO A 54 13.22 -9.83 15.28
CA PRO A 54 13.29 -9.94 13.83
C PRO A 54 12.88 -11.32 13.32
N GLN A 55 13.26 -12.39 14.01
CA GLN A 55 12.92 -13.77 13.63
C GLN A 55 11.41 -14.03 13.71
N GLN A 56 10.70 -13.45 14.68
CA GLN A 56 9.23 -13.53 14.74
C GLN A 56 8.61 -12.80 13.56
N TRP A 57 9.11 -11.62 13.20
CA TRP A 57 8.62 -10.91 12.01
C TRP A 57 8.89 -11.66 10.71
N GLN A 58 10.00 -12.39 10.62
CA GLN A 58 10.36 -13.19 9.44
C GLN A 58 9.40 -14.38 9.20
N GLN A 59 8.60 -14.75 10.20
CA GLN A 59 7.54 -15.76 10.09
C GLN A 59 6.21 -15.20 9.57
N VAL A 60 6.10 -13.89 9.36
CA VAL A 60 4.88 -13.27 8.83
C VAL A 60 4.91 -13.28 7.31
N ILE A 61 3.85 -13.76 6.67
CA ILE A 61 3.55 -13.59 5.25
C ILE A 61 2.64 -12.37 5.11
N TRP A 62 3.04 -11.38 4.33
CA TRP A 62 2.28 -10.15 4.11
C TRP A 62 1.57 -10.23 2.78
N SER A 63 0.29 -9.84 2.73
CA SER A 63 -0.48 -9.82 1.49
C SER A 63 -1.34 -8.57 1.40
N ASP A 64 -1.74 -8.23 0.17
CA ASP A 64 -2.64 -7.12 -0.14
C ASP A 64 -3.09 -7.15 -1.60
N GLU A 65 -4.12 -6.38 -1.91
CA GLU A 65 -4.59 -6.11 -3.27
C GLU A 65 -4.25 -4.70 -3.75
N SER A 66 -3.84 -4.58 -5.01
CA SER A 66 -3.62 -3.27 -5.63
C SER A 66 -4.11 -3.22 -7.07
N SER A 67 -4.47 -2.02 -7.52
CA SER A 67 -4.97 -1.76 -8.88
C SER A 67 -3.95 -0.96 -9.68
N PHE A 68 -3.50 -1.53 -10.80
CA PHE A 68 -2.57 -0.91 -11.74
C PHE A 68 -3.35 -0.47 -12.98
N THR A 69 -3.28 0.82 -13.34
CA THR A 69 -3.99 1.34 -14.52
C THR A 69 -3.04 1.51 -15.70
N LEU A 70 -3.52 1.23 -16.91
CA LEU A 70 -2.72 1.35 -18.14
C LEU A 70 -2.22 2.79 -18.38
N PHE A 71 -3.11 3.77 -18.17
CA PHE A 71 -2.76 5.19 -18.24
C PHE A 71 -3.02 5.86 -16.89
N GLN A 72 -1.98 5.96 -16.06
CA GLN A 72 -2.06 6.69 -14.81
C GLN A 72 -1.98 8.20 -15.03
N MET A 73 -3.10 8.88 -14.78
CA MET A 73 -3.14 10.35 -14.70
C MET A 73 -2.78 10.81 -13.30
N THR A 74 -1.52 10.66 -12.88
CA THR A 74 -1.07 11.21 -11.59
C THR A 74 0.19 12.05 -11.75
N GLY A 75 -0.01 13.37 -11.85
CA GLY A 75 1.07 14.37 -11.86
C GLY A 75 0.85 15.47 -12.89
N ARG A 76 1.47 16.64 -12.66
CA ARG A 76 1.59 17.68 -13.69
C ARG A 76 2.82 17.35 -14.53
N VAL A 77 2.63 17.00 -15.79
CA VAL A 77 3.73 16.90 -16.77
C VAL A 77 3.94 18.30 -17.34
N TYR A 78 5.16 18.82 -17.22
CA TYR A 78 5.54 20.09 -17.82
C TYR A 78 6.28 19.82 -19.13
N VAL A 79 5.84 20.47 -20.21
CA VAL A 79 6.50 20.46 -21.51
C VAL A 79 6.99 21.87 -21.84
N TRP A 80 8.16 21.98 -22.45
CA TRP A 80 8.67 23.24 -22.98
C TRP A 80 8.09 23.44 -24.38
N ARG A 81 7.25 24.47 -24.56
CA ARG A 81 6.59 24.77 -25.83
C ARG A 81 6.22 26.25 -25.95
N THR A 82 6.13 26.75 -27.17
CA THR A 82 5.53 28.05 -27.47
C THR A 82 3.98 27.95 -27.42
N PRO A 83 3.25 29.08 -27.31
CA PRO A 83 1.79 29.07 -27.36
C PRO A 83 1.20 28.46 -28.63
N LYS A 84 1.90 28.54 -29.77
CA LYS A 84 1.45 27.98 -31.06
C LYS A 84 1.54 26.45 -31.10
N GLU A 85 2.45 25.87 -30.33
CA GLU A 85 2.65 24.41 -30.24
C GLU A 85 1.72 23.76 -29.21
N ALA A 86 0.75 24.50 -28.67
CA ALA A 86 -0.12 24.02 -27.61
C ALA A 86 -0.93 22.75 -27.98
N PHE A 87 -1.11 22.50 -29.28
CA PHE A 87 -1.84 21.34 -29.82
C PHE A 87 -0.97 20.40 -30.65
N ASN A 88 0.37 20.60 -30.67
CA ASN A 88 1.27 19.64 -31.29
C ASN A 88 1.20 18.30 -30.50
N PRO A 89 0.95 17.14 -31.13
CA PRO A 89 0.92 15.83 -30.46
C PRO A 89 2.11 15.53 -29.55
N GLU A 90 3.31 16.01 -29.90
CA GLU A 90 4.53 15.84 -29.07
C GLU A 90 4.51 16.70 -27.79
N CYS A 91 3.69 17.75 -27.79
CA CYS A 91 3.48 18.67 -26.67
C CYS A 91 2.19 18.35 -25.89
N LEU A 92 1.51 17.25 -26.22
CA LEU A 92 0.31 16.78 -25.54
C LEU A 92 0.67 15.57 -24.66
N LEU A 93 -0.01 15.48 -23.52
CA LEU A 93 -0.09 14.23 -22.78
C LEU A 93 -1.34 13.50 -23.30
N PRO A 94 -1.22 12.36 -24.00
CA PRO A 94 -2.38 11.63 -24.49
C PRO A 94 -3.28 11.20 -23.32
N THR A 95 -4.58 11.45 -23.45
CA THR A 95 -5.59 11.01 -22.48
C THR A 95 -6.56 10.05 -23.14
N VAL A 96 -6.84 8.93 -22.49
CA VAL A 96 -7.89 7.99 -22.91
C VAL A 96 -9.07 8.04 -21.93
N LYS A 97 -10.29 7.82 -22.42
CA LYS A 97 -11.46 7.68 -21.54
C LYS A 97 -11.25 6.50 -20.60
N HIS A 98 -11.48 6.70 -19.30
CA HIS A 98 -11.34 5.69 -18.23
C HIS A 98 -9.91 5.13 -18.02
N GLY A 99 -8.86 5.87 -18.40
CA GLY A 99 -7.47 5.47 -18.10
C GLY A 99 -6.99 4.20 -18.83
N GLY A 100 -7.71 3.76 -19.87
CA GLY A 100 -7.37 2.58 -20.68
C GLY A 100 -7.60 1.24 -19.99
N GLY A 101 -8.26 1.26 -18.83
CA GLY A 101 -8.51 0.07 -18.00
C GLY A 101 -7.47 -0.12 -16.89
N SER A 102 -7.81 -1.01 -15.96
CA SER A 102 -6.96 -1.37 -14.83
C SER A 102 -6.96 -2.87 -14.58
N ILE A 103 -5.86 -3.35 -14.03
CA ILE A 103 -5.68 -4.72 -13.57
C ILE A 103 -5.62 -4.68 -12.06
N MET A 104 -6.51 -5.41 -11.41
CA MET A 104 -6.43 -5.66 -9.99
C MET A 104 -5.57 -6.91 -9.76
N VAL A 105 -4.63 -6.84 -8.84
CA VAL A 105 -3.75 -7.95 -8.48
C VAL A 105 -3.82 -8.17 -6.98
N TRP A 106 -3.69 -9.43 -6.57
CA TRP A 106 -3.37 -9.80 -5.19
C TRP A 106 -1.95 -10.35 -5.18
N CYS A 107 -1.15 -9.98 -4.19
CA CYS A 107 0.19 -10.54 -4.00
C CYS A 107 0.47 -10.88 -2.55
N ALA A 108 1.44 -11.76 -2.33
CA ALA A 108 2.01 -12.02 -1.02
C ALA A 108 3.55 -11.95 -1.05
N ILE A 109 4.16 -11.61 0.07
CA ILE A 109 5.61 -11.68 0.28
C ILE A 109 5.95 -12.32 1.62
N SER A 110 7.07 -13.04 1.67
CA SER A 110 7.67 -13.59 2.88
C SER A 110 9.10 -13.07 3.02
N TRP A 111 9.70 -13.18 4.21
CA TRP A 111 11.14 -12.90 4.37
C TRP A 111 12.02 -13.77 3.47
N ARG A 112 11.57 -15.01 3.20
CA ARG A 112 12.29 -16.03 2.45
C ARG A 112 12.13 -15.88 0.94
N GLY A 113 11.19 -15.06 0.46
CA GLY A 113 10.92 -14.94 -0.96
C GLY A 113 9.62 -14.23 -1.28
N LEU A 114 9.49 -13.88 -2.56
CA LEU A 114 8.25 -13.37 -3.13
C LEU A 114 7.21 -14.50 -3.20
N GLY A 115 5.98 -14.16 -2.85
CA GLY A 115 4.83 -15.02 -3.06
C GLY A 115 4.21 -14.83 -4.45
N PRO A 116 3.10 -15.52 -4.69
CA PRO A 116 2.38 -15.44 -5.95
C PRO A 116 1.83 -14.03 -6.21
N LEU A 117 1.82 -13.64 -7.49
CA LEU A 117 1.04 -12.52 -8.01
C LEU A 117 -0.14 -13.07 -8.79
N VAL A 118 -1.36 -12.80 -8.30
CA VAL A 118 -2.61 -13.34 -8.82
C VAL A 118 -3.40 -12.21 -9.47
N ILE A 119 -3.81 -12.41 -10.72
CA ILE A 119 -4.66 -11.45 -11.42
C ILE A 119 -6.11 -11.64 -11.02
N LEU A 120 -6.69 -10.60 -10.45
CA LEU A 120 -8.06 -10.57 -9.97
C LEU A 120 -9.00 -10.06 -11.08
N HIS A 121 -10.04 -10.85 -11.36
CA HIS A 121 -11.00 -10.55 -12.41
C HIS A 121 -12.36 -10.15 -11.80
N GLY A 122 -12.79 -8.93 -12.08
CA GLY A 122 -14.09 -8.42 -11.63
C GLY A 122 -14.19 -8.24 -10.12
N TRP A 123 -15.41 -8.41 -9.59
CA TRP A 123 -15.70 -8.23 -8.17
C TRP A 123 -15.30 -9.46 -7.36
N ILE A 124 -14.37 -9.27 -6.42
CA ILE A 124 -13.91 -10.33 -5.53
C ILE A 124 -14.95 -10.55 -4.43
N LYS A 125 -15.34 -11.82 -4.26
CA LYS A 125 -16.26 -12.30 -3.23
C LYS A 125 -15.46 -13.22 -2.30
N SER A 126 -16.00 -13.49 -1.12
CA SER A 126 -15.37 -14.40 -0.15
C SER A 126 -14.96 -15.76 -0.75
N ASN A 127 -15.78 -16.35 -1.63
CA ASN A 127 -15.42 -17.62 -2.28
C ASN A 127 -14.20 -17.52 -3.21
N HIS A 128 -14.00 -16.38 -3.88
CA HIS A 128 -12.79 -16.16 -4.67
C HIS A 128 -11.57 -15.99 -3.76
N TYR A 129 -11.75 -15.36 -2.61
CA TYR A 129 -10.70 -15.25 -1.61
C TYR A 129 -10.31 -16.61 -1.02
N LEU A 130 -11.28 -17.50 -0.77
CA LEU A 130 -11.00 -18.89 -0.38
C LEU A 130 -10.15 -19.63 -1.41
N SER A 131 -10.41 -19.44 -2.71
CA SER A 131 -9.55 -19.99 -3.76
C SER A 131 -8.13 -19.42 -3.68
N ILE A 132 -7.96 -18.12 -3.38
CA ILE A 132 -6.62 -17.55 -3.16
C ILE A 132 -5.93 -18.22 -1.96
N LEU A 133 -6.65 -18.41 -0.85
CA LEU A 133 -6.09 -19.06 0.33
C LEU A 133 -5.67 -20.52 0.03
N GLY A 134 -6.56 -21.31 -0.58
CA GLY A 134 -6.31 -22.72 -0.89
C GLY A 134 -5.31 -22.95 -2.03
N ASP A 135 -5.43 -22.20 -3.13
CA ASP A 135 -4.64 -22.45 -4.35
C ASP A 135 -3.29 -21.72 -4.35
N HIS A 136 -3.13 -20.69 -3.52
CA HIS A 136 -1.95 -19.83 -3.53
C HIS A 136 -1.28 -19.68 -2.16
N VAL A 137 -2.02 -19.33 -1.09
CA VAL A 137 -1.41 -19.11 0.23
C VAL A 137 -0.92 -20.41 0.84
N HIS A 138 -1.77 -21.44 0.89
CA HIS A 138 -1.44 -22.71 1.53
C HIS A 138 -0.24 -23.42 0.87
N PRO A 139 -0.18 -23.59 -0.47
CA PRO A 139 0.99 -24.17 -1.12
C PRO A 139 2.25 -23.31 -0.94
N PHE A 140 2.11 -21.99 -0.96
CA PHE A 140 3.24 -21.08 -0.74
C PHE A 140 3.80 -21.20 0.68
N ALA A 141 2.93 -21.22 1.69
CA ALA A 141 3.32 -21.41 3.09
C ALA A 141 4.05 -22.76 3.27
N GLN A 142 3.50 -23.86 2.78
CA GLN A 142 4.13 -25.18 2.87
C GLN A 142 5.50 -25.26 2.16
N THR A 143 5.63 -24.58 1.02
CA THR A 143 6.88 -24.58 0.25
C THR A 143 7.97 -23.75 0.93
N VAL A 144 7.60 -22.59 1.45
CA VAL A 144 8.56 -21.61 1.97
C VAL A 144 8.87 -21.83 3.46
N PHE A 145 7.93 -22.41 4.20
CA PHE A 145 8.00 -22.69 5.63
C PHE A 145 7.72 -24.18 5.92
N PRO A 146 8.55 -25.10 5.39
CA PRO A 146 8.30 -26.53 5.53
C PRO A 146 8.39 -26.98 7.00
N GLY A 147 7.29 -27.53 7.53
CA GLY A 147 7.20 -27.98 8.92
C GLY A 147 7.10 -26.85 9.95
N GLU A 148 6.87 -25.61 9.50
CA GLU A 148 6.66 -24.43 10.32
C GLU A 148 5.23 -23.91 10.15
N ARG A 149 4.78 -23.05 11.08
CA ARG A 149 3.47 -22.38 11.04
C ARG A 149 3.66 -20.87 10.91
N PRO A 150 3.78 -20.35 9.68
CA PRO A 150 3.89 -18.91 9.47
C PRO A 150 2.57 -18.22 9.83
N LEU A 151 2.67 -16.92 10.15
CA LEU A 151 1.53 -16.05 10.38
C LEU A 151 1.16 -15.37 9.06
N PHE A 152 -0.05 -15.57 8.56
CA PHE A 152 -0.54 -14.89 7.37
C PHE A 152 -1.26 -13.60 7.73
N GLN A 153 -0.87 -12.51 7.08
CA GLN A 153 -1.46 -11.20 7.22
C GLN A 153 -2.28 -10.83 5.97
N ASP A 154 -3.53 -10.48 6.21
CA ASP A 154 -4.42 -9.74 5.31
C ASP A 154 -5.07 -8.58 6.09
N ASP A 155 -5.83 -7.75 5.39
CA ASP A 155 -6.56 -6.65 6.02
C ASP A 155 -7.93 -7.10 6.54
N ASN A 156 -8.61 -6.23 7.28
CA ASN A 156 -9.95 -6.52 7.80
C ASN A 156 -11.07 -6.20 6.78
N ALA A 157 -10.84 -6.37 5.48
CA ALA A 157 -11.90 -6.23 4.49
C ALA A 157 -13.03 -7.23 4.78
N PRO A 158 -14.31 -6.88 4.50
CA PRO A 158 -15.43 -7.77 4.80
C PRO A 158 -15.29 -9.18 4.21
N ILE A 159 -14.62 -9.31 3.07
CA ILE A 159 -14.35 -10.61 2.43
C ILE A 159 -13.34 -11.46 3.21
N HIS A 160 -12.34 -10.86 3.85
CA HIS A 160 -11.31 -11.55 4.66
C HIS A 160 -11.84 -11.92 6.04
N THR A 161 -12.77 -11.13 6.58
CA THR A 161 -13.41 -11.42 7.87
C THR A 161 -14.65 -12.31 7.75
N ALA A 162 -14.99 -12.79 6.56
CA ALA A 162 -16.16 -13.63 6.34
C ALA A 162 -16.04 -14.96 7.11
N ARG A 163 -17.17 -15.50 7.58
CA ARG A 163 -17.17 -16.74 8.38
C ARG A 163 -16.46 -17.90 7.68
N CYS A 164 -16.67 -18.06 6.37
CA CYS A 164 -16.02 -19.14 5.62
C CYS A 164 -14.49 -19.01 5.55
N VAL A 165 -13.95 -17.78 5.64
CA VAL A 165 -12.50 -17.54 5.71
C VAL A 165 -11.96 -17.88 7.09
N GLN A 166 -12.71 -17.56 8.15
CA GLN A 166 -12.37 -17.97 9.52
C GLN A 166 -12.35 -19.50 9.64
N GLU A 167 -13.39 -20.16 9.14
CA GLU A 167 -13.50 -21.63 9.08
C GLU A 167 -12.30 -22.23 8.31
N TRP A 168 -11.85 -21.61 7.22
CA TRP A 168 -10.67 -22.06 6.47
C TRP A 168 -9.38 -22.00 7.29
N PHE A 169 -9.14 -20.91 8.05
CA PHE A 169 -7.96 -20.83 8.92
C PHE A 169 -8.03 -21.81 10.10
N GLU A 170 -9.23 -22.08 10.62
CA GLU A 170 -9.44 -23.11 11.65
C GLU A 170 -9.16 -24.53 11.11
N GLU A 171 -9.57 -24.81 9.87
CA GLU A 171 -9.32 -26.10 9.20
C GLU A 171 -7.86 -26.31 8.78
N ASN A 172 -7.07 -25.24 8.68
CA ASN A 172 -5.67 -25.26 8.21
C ASN A 172 -4.70 -24.73 9.28
N ASP A 173 -5.08 -24.80 10.56
CA ASP A 173 -4.32 -24.25 11.69
C ASP A 173 -2.99 -24.99 11.94
N ASP A 174 -2.82 -26.18 11.36
CA ASP A 174 -1.58 -26.94 11.38
C ASP A 174 -0.53 -26.43 10.37
N ALA A 175 -0.97 -25.67 9.35
CA ALA A 175 -0.15 -25.18 8.26
C ALA A 175 0.06 -23.66 8.27
N VAL A 176 -0.95 -22.86 8.65
CA VAL A 176 -0.87 -21.40 8.63
C VAL A 176 -1.79 -20.77 9.66
N ASP A 177 -1.27 -19.80 10.41
CA ASP A 177 -2.02 -19.06 11.43
C ASP A 177 -2.47 -17.69 10.89
N HIS A 178 -3.64 -17.21 11.30
CA HIS A 178 -4.13 -15.88 10.91
C HIS A 178 -3.60 -14.79 11.85
N LEU A 179 -2.87 -13.80 11.32
CA LEU A 179 -2.41 -12.67 12.11
C LEU A 179 -3.55 -11.69 12.35
N ALA A 180 -3.97 -11.56 13.61
CA ALA A 180 -4.92 -10.51 14.00
C ALA A 180 -4.41 -9.13 13.57
N TRP A 181 -5.19 -8.37 12.80
CA TRP A 181 -4.76 -7.11 12.20
C TRP A 181 -5.52 -5.88 12.74
N PRO A 182 -4.87 -4.72 12.98
CA PRO A 182 -5.59 -3.52 13.40
C PRO A 182 -6.26 -2.81 12.21
N PRO A 183 -7.49 -2.29 12.37
CA PRO A 183 -8.23 -1.66 11.27
C PRO A 183 -7.55 -0.40 10.74
N GLN A 184 -7.71 -0.15 9.43
CA GLN A 184 -7.19 1.03 8.72
C GLN A 184 -5.68 1.22 8.90
N SER A 185 -4.89 0.16 8.67
CA SER A 185 -3.44 0.18 8.93
C SER A 185 -2.53 -0.11 7.74
N PRO A 186 -2.71 0.57 6.59
CA PRO A 186 -1.84 0.37 5.44
C PRO A 186 -0.38 0.80 5.73
N ASP A 187 -0.18 1.73 6.67
CA ASP A 187 1.16 2.17 7.07
C ASP A 187 1.96 1.10 7.86
N LEU A 188 1.26 0.12 8.42
CA LEU A 188 1.87 -1.07 9.05
C LEU A 188 2.04 -2.24 8.06
N ASN A 189 1.24 -2.32 6.99
CA ASN A 189 1.40 -3.34 5.97
C ASN A 189 2.61 -3.01 5.08
N ILE A 190 3.63 -3.86 5.10
CA ILE A 190 4.88 -3.56 4.41
C ILE A 190 4.77 -3.72 2.89
N ILE A 191 3.81 -4.51 2.38
CA ILE A 191 3.65 -4.74 0.93
C ILE A 191 3.15 -3.49 0.21
N GLU A 192 2.50 -2.56 0.92
CA GLU A 192 2.04 -1.27 0.39
C GLU A 192 3.18 -0.46 -0.24
N HIS A 193 4.40 -0.63 0.29
CA HIS A 193 5.59 0.02 -0.29
C HIS A 193 6.05 -0.63 -1.59
N LEU A 194 5.80 -1.93 -1.79
CA LEU A 194 6.14 -2.62 -3.04
C LEU A 194 5.26 -2.18 -4.20
N TRP A 195 4.03 -1.72 -3.95
CA TRP A 195 3.17 -1.20 -5.02
C TRP A 195 3.79 -0.01 -5.73
N GLN A 196 4.34 0.94 -4.98
CA GLN A 196 5.04 2.11 -5.55
C GLN A 196 6.33 1.70 -6.28
N TYR A 197 7.07 0.73 -5.74
CA TYR A 197 8.25 0.18 -6.41
C TYR A 197 7.89 -0.46 -7.75
N LEU A 198 6.87 -1.33 -7.75
CA LEU A 198 6.41 -2.04 -8.94
C LEU A 198 5.88 -1.07 -10.00
N GLU A 199 5.10 -0.08 -9.58
CA GLU A 199 4.61 1.00 -10.43
C GLU A 199 5.77 1.78 -11.08
N SER A 200 6.81 2.13 -10.30
CA SER A 200 8.00 2.78 -10.83
C SER A 200 8.74 1.92 -11.86
N LYS A 201 8.80 0.60 -11.66
CA LYS A 201 9.46 -0.33 -12.58
C LYS A 201 8.70 -0.47 -13.89
N ILE A 202 7.38 -0.65 -13.83
CA ILE A 202 6.52 -0.70 -15.01
C ILE A 202 6.65 0.58 -15.82
N ARG A 203 6.66 1.75 -15.17
CA ARG A 203 6.83 3.05 -15.83
C ARG A 203 8.20 3.24 -16.48
N SER A 204 9.20 2.51 -16.01
CA SER A 204 10.57 2.55 -16.55
C SER A 204 10.78 1.60 -17.73
N ARG A 205 9.79 0.76 -18.07
CA ARG A 205 9.86 -0.14 -19.23
C ARG A 205 9.82 0.65 -20.53
N PHE A 206 10.60 0.17 -21.51
CA PHE A 206 10.59 0.70 -22.86
C PHE A 206 10.52 -0.44 -23.89
N PRO A 207 9.52 -0.45 -24.79
CA PRO A 207 8.37 0.45 -24.80
C PRO A 207 7.48 0.27 -23.55
N PRO A 208 6.73 1.30 -23.12
CA PRO A 208 5.76 1.15 -22.04
C PRO A 208 4.62 0.21 -22.47
N PRO A 209 3.97 -0.50 -21.53
CA PRO A 209 2.84 -1.37 -21.86
C PRO A 209 1.71 -0.55 -22.48
N SER A 210 1.27 -0.97 -23.67
CA SER A 210 0.29 -0.27 -24.50
C SER A 210 -1.13 -0.86 -24.42
N GLY A 211 -1.26 -2.04 -23.79
CA GLY A 211 -2.54 -2.71 -23.55
C GLY A 211 -2.56 -3.51 -22.25
N LEU A 212 -3.75 -3.93 -21.82
CA LEU A 212 -3.92 -4.69 -20.57
C LEU A 212 -3.18 -6.03 -20.58
N SER A 213 -3.09 -6.70 -21.73
CA SER A 213 -2.32 -7.95 -21.84
C SER A 213 -0.83 -7.71 -21.59
N GLU A 214 -0.25 -6.68 -22.19
CA GLU A 214 1.15 -6.29 -21.98
C GLU A 214 1.40 -5.82 -20.54
N LEU A 215 0.46 -5.06 -19.97
CA LEU A 215 0.52 -4.63 -18.57
C LEU A 215 0.53 -5.84 -17.62
N LYS A 216 -0.31 -6.84 -17.87
CA LYS A 216 -0.35 -8.09 -17.09
C LYS A 216 1.00 -8.80 -17.13
N THR A 217 1.55 -9.02 -18.33
CA THR A 217 2.84 -9.70 -18.49
C THR A 217 3.96 -8.90 -17.81
N THR A 218 3.98 -7.57 -18.00
CA THR A 218 4.97 -6.69 -17.39
C THR A 218 4.89 -6.71 -15.86
N LEU A 219 3.68 -6.71 -15.29
CA LEU A 219 3.47 -6.84 -13.84
C LEU A 219 4.07 -8.13 -13.31
N GLN A 220 3.81 -9.26 -13.98
CA GLN A 220 4.33 -10.57 -13.58
C GLN A 220 5.87 -10.63 -13.66
N GLU A 221 6.45 -10.10 -14.73
CA GLU A 221 7.90 -10.05 -14.91
C GLU A 221 8.57 -9.15 -13.86
N GLU A 222 8.07 -7.93 -13.67
CA GLU A 222 8.65 -6.99 -12.71
C GLU A 222 8.48 -7.47 -11.27
N TRP A 223 7.38 -8.17 -10.95
CA TRP A 223 7.20 -8.81 -9.66
C TRP A 223 8.31 -9.81 -9.39
N LEU A 224 8.55 -10.75 -10.30
CA LEU A 224 9.61 -11.77 -10.16
C LEU A 224 11.01 -11.18 -10.13
N ASN A 225 11.20 -9.99 -10.70
CA ASN A 225 12.47 -9.27 -10.69
C ASN A 225 12.69 -8.41 -9.42
N ILE A 226 11.76 -8.37 -8.47
CA ILE A 226 11.96 -7.65 -7.20
C ILE A 226 13.12 -8.31 -6.45
N PRO A 227 14.23 -7.58 -6.22
CA PRO A 227 15.35 -8.12 -5.47
C PRO A 227 14.97 -8.42 -4.01
N LEU A 228 15.41 -9.57 -3.50
CA LEU A 228 15.05 -10.02 -2.15
C LEU A 228 15.54 -9.06 -1.05
N ASN A 229 16.62 -8.31 -1.27
CA ASN A 229 17.08 -7.30 -0.32
C ASN A 229 16.06 -6.16 -0.12
N ILE A 230 15.25 -5.81 -1.13
CA ILE A 230 14.16 -4.85 -0.97
C ILE A 230 13.12 -5.39 0.01
N VAL A 231 12.77 -6.67 -0.12
CA VAL A 231 11.89 -7.35 0.83
C VAL A 231 12.51 -7.32 2.22
N HIS A 232 13.80 -7.66 2.35
CA HIS A 232 14.49 -7.64 3.65
C HIS A 232 14.48 -6.26 4.32
N ASP A 233 14.72 -5.19 3.56
CA ASP A 233 14.67 -3.81 4.06
C ASP A 233 13.26 -3.44 4.56
N LEU A 234 12.21 -3.98 3.93
CA LEU A 234 10.83 -3.80 4.37
C LEU A 234 10.57 -4.49 5.71
N TYR A 235 10.99 -5.74 5.90
CA TYR A 235 10.88 -6.40 7.22
C TYR A 235 11.68 -5.66 8.29
N ALA A 236 12.90 -5.22 7.98
CA ALA A 236 13.72 -4.42 8.89
C ALA A 236 13.07 -3.07 9.27
N SER A 237 12.11 -2.59 8.47
CA SER A 237 11.38 -1.35 8.76
C SER A 237 10.25 -1.50 9.79
N ILE A 238 9.74 -2.72 10.03
CA ILE A 238 8.55 -2.97 10.88
C ILE A 238 8.68 -2.34 12.28
N PRO A 239 9.81 -2.51 13.02
CA PRO A 239 9.92 -1.91 14.36
C PRO A 239 9.83 -0.38 14.35
N ARG A 240 10.32 0.28 13.28
CA ARG A 240 10.23 1.73 13.12
C ARG A 240 8.80 2.19 12.81
N ARG A 241 8.04 1.41 12.03
CA ARG A 241 6.61 1.65 11.75
C ARG A 241 5.78 1.55 13.02
N ILE A 242 5.97 0.47 13.79
CA ILE A 242 5.32 0.27 15.10
C ILE A 242 5.62 1.43 16.04
N LYS A 243 6.90 1.82 16.16
CA LYS A 243 7.31 2.98 16.98
C LYS A 243 6.60 4.26 16.54
N SER A 244 6.44 4.48 15.23
CA SER A 244 5.76 5.66 14.68
C SER A 244 4.27 5.68 15.04
N VAL A 245 3.58 4.54 14.98
CA VAL A 245 2.18 4.42 15.42
C VAL A 245 2.04 4.65 16.92
N LEU A 246 2.98 4.15 17.73
CA LEU A 246 2.97 4.40 19.17
C LEU A 246 3.17 5.88 19.51
N GLN A 247 4.07 6.56 18.78
CA GLN A 247 4.34 8.01 18.92
C GLN A 247 3.15 8.85 18.46
N SER A 248 2.46 8.46 17.38
CA SER A 248 1.23 9.11 16.91
C SER A 248 0.00 8.78 17.75
N LYS A 249 0.16 8.02 18.86
CA LYS A 249 -0.93 7.51 19.71
C LYS A 249 -2.00 6.74 18.92
N GLY A 250 -1.60 6.04 17.86
CA GLY A 250 -2.48 5.28 16.98
C GLY A 250 -2.93 6.03 15.73
N GLY A 251 -2.58 7.31 15.57
CA GLY A 251 -2.88 8.09 14.37
C GLY A 251 -2.04 7.71 13.14
N PRO A 252 -2.23 8.43 12.02
CA PRO A 252 -1.45 8.24 10.79
C PRO A 252 0.05 8.43 11.01
N THR A 253 0.87 7.73 10.23
CA THR A 253 2.33 7.84 10.27
C THR A 253 2.90 8.29 8.91
N PRO A 254 4.21 8.56 8.81
CA PRO A 254 4.86 8.90 7.54
C PRO A 254 4.83 7.76 6.51
N TYR A 255 4.73 6.51 6.97
CA TYR A 255 4.66 5.31 6.15
C TYR A 255 3.32 5.17 5.44
#